data_AF-A0A917FKG0-F1
#
_entry.id   AF-A0A917FKG0-F1
#
_cell.length_a   1.000
_cell.length_b   1.000
_cell.length_c   1.000
_cell.angle_alpha   90.00
_cell.angle_beta   90.00
_cell.angle_gamma   90.00
#
_symmetry.space_group_name_H-M   'P 1'
#
loop_
_entity.id
_entity.type
_entity.pdbx_description
1 polymer ?
#
loop_
_entity_poly.entity_id
_entity_poly.type
_entity_poly.pdbx_seq_one_letter_code
_entity_poly.pdbx_strand_id
1 'polypeptide(L)'
;MEDYVETRIPKHIRDKLKLSYSIRGNNVTLIEERPAFKSDQWVQLNIAQFRLDQNKWKVYWQDSKNKWHFVDDIEPDEDFEKQLSVVDKDEREMFWG
;
A
#
# COMPACT_ATOMS: atom_id res chain seq x y z
N MET A 1 22.37 0.43 -1.07
CA MET A 1 21.32 -0.44 -1.63
C MET A 1 19.97 0.23 -1.34
N GLU A 2 19.84 1.50 -1.75
CA GLU A 2 18.69 2.38 -1.43
C GLU A 2 17.92 2.78 -2.70
N ASP A 3 18.40 2.37 -3.88
CA ASP A 3 17.97 2.90 -5.18
C ASP A 3 16.78 2.15 -5.80
N TYR A 4 16.39 1.00 -5.25
CA TYR A 4 15.49 0.08 -5.96
C TYR A 4 14.00 0.46 -5.89
N VAL A 5 13.61 1.33 -4.94
CA VAL A 5 12.20 1.57 -4.62
C VAL A 5 11.70 2.93 -5.14
N GLU A 6 12.56 3.96 -5.20
CA GLU A 6 12.13 5.29 -5.67
C GLU A 6 11.78 5.33 -7.16
N THR A 7 12.42 4.51 -8.00
CA THR A 7 12.18 4.50 -9.46
C THR A 7 10.91 3.73 -9.86
N ARG A 8 10.38 2.86 -8.98
CA ARG A 8 9.28 1.95 -9.29
C ARG A 8 7.89 2.51 -8.95
N ILE A 9 7.79 3.67 -8.28
CA ILE A 9 6.48 4.24 -7.93
C ILE A 9 5.90 4.99 -9.14
N PRO A 10 4.80 4.50 -9.74
CA PRO A 10 4.25 5.11 -10.94
C PRO A 10 3.58 6.45 -10.62
N LYS A 11 3.87 7.47 -11.43
CA LYS A 11 3.25 8.80 -11.29
C LYS A 11 1.73 8.77 -11.46
N HIS A 12 1.20 7.84 -12.25
CA HIS A 12 -0.23 7.73 -12.54
C HIS A 12 -1.08 7.36 -11.32
N ILE A 13 -0.48 6.80 -10.26
CA ILE A 13 -1.19 6.45 -9.02
C ILE A 13 -1.33 7.67 -8.09
N ARG A 14 -0.41 8.65 -8.17
CA ARG A 14 -0.44 9.86 -7.32
C ARG A 14 -1.63 10.78 -7.61
N ASP A 15 -2.28 10.61 -8.76
CA ASP A 15 -3.23 11.59 -9.31
C ASP A 15 -4.70 11.21 -9.08
N LYS A 16 -5.01 9.94 -8.78
CA LYS A 16 -6.40 9.44 -8.86
C LYS A 16 -7.23 9.60 -7.58
N LEU A 17 -6.59 9.55 -6.43
CA LEU A 17 -7.08 9.78 -5.07
C LEU A 17 -5.85 10.33 -4.33
N LYS A 18 -5.95 11.01 -3.19
CA LYS A 18 -4.75 11.43 -2.43
C LYS A 18 -4.05 10.24 -1.78
N LEU A 19 -3.54 9.36 -2.63
CA LEU A 19 -2.80 8.17 -2.29
C LEU A 19 -1.34 8.57 -2.25
N SER A 20 -0.81 8.50 -1.05
CA SER A 20 0.60 8.69 -0.77
C SER A 20 1.25 7.36 -0.47
N TYR A 21 2.57 7.34 -0.56
CA TYR A 21 3.36 6.17 -0.21
C TYR A 21 4.43 6.57 0.80
N SER A 22 4.64 5.72 1.79
CA SER A 22 5.77 5.82 2.70
C SER A 22 6.70 4.63 2.48
N ILE A 23 7.94 4.91 2.08
CA ILE A 23 8.99 3.91 1.94
C ILE A 23 9.84 3.89 3.21
N ARG A 24 10.06 2.71 3.77
CA ARG A 24 10.99 2.49 4.89
C ARG A 24 11.79 1.21 4.64
N GLY A 25 13.04 1.38 4.21
CA GLY A 25 13.89 0.26 3.78
C GLY A 25 13.23 -0.50 2.63
N ASN A 26 12.95 -1.78 2.83
CA ASN A 26 12.33 -2.66 1.84
C ASN A 26 10.79 -2.71 1.93
N ASN A 27 10.19 -1.83 2.73
CA ASN A 27 8.75 -1.79 2.95
C ASN A 27 8.15 -0.53 2.33
N VAL A 28 7.13 -0.70 1.50
CA VAL A 28 6.35 0.37 0.88
C VAL A 28 4.95 0.33 1.49
N THR A 29 4.51 1.41 2.12
CA THR A 29 3.16 1.52 2.70
C THR A 29 2.33 2.41 1.81
N LEU A 30 1.20 1.91 1.33
CA LEU A 30 0.16 2.68 0.63
C LEU A 30 -0.73 3.35 1.68
N ILE A 31 -0.93 4.65 1.52
CA ILE A 31 -1.64 5.49 2.47
C ILE A 31 -2.69 6.30 1.72
N GLU A 32 -3.94 6.23 2.17
CA GLU A 32 -5.01 7.12 1.75
C GLU A 32 -5.06 8.36 2.63
N GLU A 33 -5.03 9.54 2.03
CA GLU A 33 -5.32 10.79 2.72
C GLU A 33 -6.73 11.26 2.39
N ARG A 34 -7.61 11.27 3.39
CA ARG A 34 -9.00 11.73 3.23
C ARG A 34 -9.40 12.73 4.30
N PRO A 35 -10.33 13.65 4.02
CA PRO A 35 -10.90 14.49 5.07
C PRO A 35 -11.61 13.62 6.09
N ALA A 36 -11.37 13.89 7.38
CA ALA A 36 -12.06 13.22 8.47
C ALA A 36 -13.55 13.52 8.41
N PHE A 37 -14.38 12.54 8.76
CA PHE A 37 -15.83 12.71 8.79
C PHE A 37 -16.21 13.81 9.80
N LYS A 38 -16.81 14.90 9.32
CA LYS A 38 -17.20 16.11 10.08
C LYS A 38 -16.04 16.93 10.66
N SER A 39 -14.86 16.90 10.05
CA SER A 39 -13.77 17.82 10.41
C SER A 39 -12.99 18.28 9.17
N ASP A 40 -12.43 19.49 9.22
CA ASP A 40 -11.47 19.98 8.21
C ASP A 40 -10.08 19.34 8.35
N GLN A 41 -9.92 18.40 9.28
CA GLN A 41 -8.69 17.65 9.48
C GLN A 41 -8.53 16.56 8.42
N TRP A 42 -7.33 16.46 7.88
CA TRP A 42 -6.92 15.38 6.99
C TRP A 42 -6.41 14.22 7.83
N VAL A 43 -6.90 13.01 7.55
CA VAL A 43 -6.41 11.78 8.17
C VAL A 43 -5.71 10.91 7.15
N GLN A 44 -4.65 10.25 7.61
CA GLN A 44 -3.88 9.30 6.83
C GLN A 44 -4.25 7.89 7.29
N LEU A 45 -4.72 7.06 6.37
CA LEU A 45 -5.12 5.68 6.62
C LEU A 45 -4.16 4.77 5.85
N ASN A 46 -3.49 3.87 6.56
CA ASN A 46 -2.66 2.88 5.89
C ASN A 46 -3.59 1.82 5.28
N ILE A 47 -3.53 1.69 3.96
CA ILE A 47 -4.33 0.72 3.21
C ILE A 47 -3.62 -0.64 3.25
N ALA A 48 -2.39 -0.65 2.74
CA ALA A 48 -1.60 -1.87 2.56
C ALA A 48 -0.12 -1.57 2.74
N GLN A 49 0.64 -2.61 3.07
CA GLN A 49 2.09 -2.55 3.08
C GLN A 49 2.66 -3.66 2.23
N PHE A 50 3.48 -3.28 1.26
CA PHE A 50 4.24 -4.17 0.40
C PHE A 50 5.62 -4.34 1.02
N ARG A 51 6.04 -5.58 1.28
CA ARG A 51 7.38 -5.87 1.80
C ARG A 51 8.14 -6.68 0.76
N LEU A 52 9.29 -6.18 0.34
CA LEU A 52 10.17 -6.90 -0.56
C LEU A 52 10.96 -7.95 0.23
N ASP A 53 10.69 -9.22 -0.06
CA ASP A 53 11.36 -10.37 0.52
C ASP A 53 11.77 -11.35 -0.59
N GLN A 54 13.04 -11.75 -0.60
CA GLN A 54 13.59 -12.63 -1.65
C GLN A 54 13.24 -12.20 -3.09
N ASN A 55 13.31 -10.89 -3.37
CA ASN A 55 12.97 -10.30 -4.67
C ASN A 55 11.49 -10.41 -5.09
N LYS A 56 10.60 -10.72 -4.14
CA LYS A 56 9.15 -10.76 -4.32
C LYS A 56 8.46 -9.82 -3.32
N TRP A 57 7.46 -9.11 -3.79
CA TRP A 57 6.62 -8.24 -2.99
C TRP A 57 5.51 -9.05 -2.35
N LYS A 58 5.48 -9.01 -1.01
CA LYS A 58 4.43 -9.59 -0.18
C LYS A 58 3.48 -8.49 0.28
N VAL A 59 2.17 -8.72 0.20
CA VAL A 59 1.16 -7.76 0.64
C VAL A 59 0.74 -8.04 2.07
N TYR A 60 0.61 -6.96 2.85
CA TYR A 60 0.14 -6.99 4.23
C TYR A 60 -1.01 -6.01 4.38
N TRP A 61 -2.02 -6.41 5.15
CA TRP A 61 -3.12 -5.55 5.57
C TRP A 61 -2.93 -5.13 7.03
N GLN A 62 -3.46 -3.98 7.41
CA GLN A 62 -3.40 -3.49 8.78
C GLN A 62 -4.74 -3.71 9.48
N ASP A 63 -4.72 -4.33 10.66
CA ASP A 63 -5.92 -4.47 11.49
C ASP A 63 -6.26 -3.18 12.27
N SER A 64 -7.44 -3.14 12.90
CA SER A 64 -7.86 -2.00 13.73
C SER A 64 -6.96 -1.74 14.95
N LYS A 65 -6.04 -2.65 15.28
CA LYS A 65 -5.03 -2.51 16.34
C LYS A 65 -3.67 -2.08 15.79
N ASN A 66 -3.61 -1.62 14.54
CA ASN A 66 -2.41 -1.22 13.82
C ASN A 66 -1.39 -2.36 13.58
N LYS A 67 -1.79 -3.63 13.69
CA LYS A 67 -0.90 -4.76 13.41
C LYS A 67 -0.97 -5.16 11.94
N TRP A 68 0.19 -5.45 11.38
CA TRP A 68 0.34 -5.91 10.01
C TRP A 68 0.21 -7.43 9.92
N HIS A 69 -0.68 -7.88 9.05
CA HIS A 69 -0.94 -9.29 8.79
C HIS A 69 -0.67 -9.59 7.32
N PHE A 70 0.04 -10.69 7.06
CA PHE A 70 0.31 -11.12 5.69
C PHE A 70 -0.98 -11.59 5.02
N VAL A 71 -1.17 -11.21 3.75
CA VAL A 71 -2.29 -11.68 2.94
C VAL A 71 -1.83 -12.90 2.16
N ASP A 72 -2.11 -14.09 2.67
CA ASP A 72 -1.72 -15.36 2.04
C ASP A 72 -2.39 -15.62 0.69
N ASP A 73 -3.51 -14.95 0.45
CA ASP A 73 -4.27 -15.06 -0.79
C ASP A 73 -3.62 -14.32 -1.97
N ILE A 74 -2.81 -13.30 -1.69
CA ILE A 74 -2.08 -12.58 -2.73
C ILE A 74 -0.72 -13.26 -2.90
N GLU A 75 -0.56 -13.95 -4.02
CA GLU A 75 0.70 -14.59 -4.36
C GLU A 75 1.83 -13.54 -4.49
N PRO A 76 2.96 -13.71 -3.78
CA PRO A 76 4.06 -12.76 -3.85
C PRO A 76 4.68 -12.72 -5.25
N ASP A 77 4.83 -11.52 -5.79
CA ASP A 77 5.30 -11.30 -7.16
C ASP A 77 6.47 -10.29 -7.19
N GLU A 78 7.39 -10.43 -8.13
CA GLU A 78 8.51 -9.49 -8.31
C GLU A 78 8.04 -8.12 -8.84
N ASP A 79 6.85 -8.08 -9.47
CA ASP A 79 6.26 -6.87 -9.99
C ASP A 79 5.40 -6.14 -8.95
N PHE A 80 5.91 -5.00 -8.49
CA PHE A 80 5.22 -4.11 -7.57
C PHE A 80 3.90 -3.59 -8.15
N GLU A 81 3.84 -3.22 -9.43
CA GLU A 81 2.65 -2.65 -10.05
C GLU A 81 1.51 -3.67 -10.13
N LYS A 82 1.87 -4.94 -10.32
CA LYS A 82 0.92 -6.05 -10.27
C LYS A 82 0.32 -6.21 -8.89
N GLN A 83 1.15 -6.22 -7.84
CA GLN A 83 0.69 -6.30 -6.45
C GLN A 83 -0.18 -5.09 -6.08
N LEU A 84 0.24 -3.90 -6.51
CA LEU A 84 -0.52 -2.69 -6.30
C LEU A 84 -1.87 -2.74 -6.99
N SER A 85 -1.93 -3.23 -8.23
CA SER A 85 -3.20 -3.37 -8.97
C SER A 85 -4.16 -4.36 -8.30
N VAL A 86 -3.65 -5.40 -7.63
CA VAL A 86 -4.49 -6.31 -6.84
C VAL A 86 -5.11 -5.59 -5.65
N VAL A 87 -4.32 -4.75 -4.95
CA VAL A 87 -4.81 -3.93 -3.83
C VAL A 87 -5.75 -2.81 -4.30
N ASP A 88 -5.48 -2.18 -5.44
CA ASP A 88 -6.31 -1.09 -6.00
C ASP A 88 -7.67 -1.59 -6.50
N LYS A 89 -7.70 -2.79 -7.10
CA LYS A 89 -8.96 -3.42 -7.50
C LYS A 89 -9.81 -3.85 -6.32
N ASP A 90 -9.20 -4.02 -5.15
CA ASP A 90 -9.78 -4.50 -3.89
C ASP A 90 -11.04 -5.33 -4.07
N GLU A 91 -10.92 -6.45 -4.79
CA GLU A 91 -12.05 -7.32 -5.10
C GLU A 91 -12.71 -7.92 -3.85
N ARG A 92 -12.16 -7.64 -2.67
CA ARG A 92 -12.51 -8.24 -1.38
C ARG A 92 -12.93 -7.23 -0.32
N GLU A 93 -12.97 -5.93 -0.62
CA GLU A 93 -13.25 -4.86 0.35
C GLU A 93 -12.36 -4.96 1.61
N MET A 94 -11.16 -5.52 1.48
CA MET A 94 -10.25 -5.77 2.61
C MET A 94 -9.37 -4.55 2.90
N PHE A 95 -9.16 -3.69 1.91
CA PHE A 95 -8.17 -2.64 1.95
C PHE A 95 -8.80 -1.24 2.04
N TRP A 96 -9.97 -1.02 1.44
CA TRP A 96 -10.59 0.32 1.33
C TRP A 96 -11.83 0.54 2.22
N GLY A 97 -11.98 -0.25 3.29
CA GLY A 97 -13.11 -0.18 4.23
C GLY A 97 -13.32 1.15 4.97
#